data_AF-A0A938QZ34-F1
#
_entry.id   AF-A0A938QZ34-F1
#
_cell.length_a   1.000
_cell.length_b   1.000
_cell.length_c   1.000
_cell.angle_alpha   90.00
_cell.angle_beta   90.00
_cell.angle_gamma   90.00
#
_symmetry.space_group_name_H-M   'P 1'
#
loop_
_entity.id
_entity.type
_entity.pdbx_description
1 polymer ?
#
loop_
_entity_poly.entity_id
_entity_poly.type
_entity_poly.pdbx_seq_one_letter_code
_entity_poly.pdbx_strand_id
1 'polypeptide(L)' 'MLFVLCSCSRSSADGLGDLDSDLDSDSDSIVDAIDNCDEVGNQDRPDDDADQIGDACDDAIDGGGAADGDDAFPSQPR' A
#
# COMPACT_ATOMS: atom_id res chain seq x y z
N MET A 1 -25.39 -3.47 -15.42
CA MET A 1 -24.38 -4.29 -14.70
C MET A 1 -23.04 -3.81 -15.21
N LEU A 2 -22.42 -2.90 -14.46
CA LEU A 2 -21.23 -2.17 -14.88
C LEU A 2 -19.99 -3.06 -14.71
N PHE A 3 -19.14 -2.98 -15.73
CA PHE A 3 -17.99 -3.81 -16.06
C PHE A 3 -16.84 -3.67 -15.05
N VAL A 4 -16.18 -4.79 -14.72
CA VAL A 4 -14.73 -4.81 -14.46
C VAL A 4 -14.17 -6.08 -15.08
N LEU A 5 -13.98 -6.05 -16.40
CA LEU A 5 -13.09 -6.99 -17.07
C LEU A 5 -11.74 -6.29 -17.19
N CYS A 6 -10.91 -6.39 -16.16
CA CYS A 6 -9.51 -5.97 -16.27
C CYS A 6 -8.83 -6.90 -17.28
N SER A 7 -8.80 -6.45 -18.54
CA SER A 7 -8.08 -7.10 -19.62
C SER A 7 -6.71 -6.43 -19.69
N CYS A 8 -5.74 -6.99 -18.98
CA CYS A 8 -4.37 -6.55 -19.10
C CYS A 8 -3.89 -6.89 -20.52
N SER A 9 -3.94 -5.91 -21.42
CA SER A 9 -3.42 -5.99 -22.77
C SER A 9 -2.76 -4.68 -23.13
N ARG A 10 -1.44 -4.67 -22.92
CA ARG A 10 -0.42 -3.95 -23.70
C ARG A 10 -0.43 -2.42 -23.54
N SER A 11 0.63 -1.96 -22.87
CA SER A 11 1.37 -0.71 -23.13
C SER A 11 0.97 0.01 -24.42
N SER A 12 0.42 1.23 -24.29
CA SER A 12 0.16 2.06 -25.46
C SER A 12 0.33 3.54 -25.10
N ALA A 13 1.40 4.12 -25.67
CA ALA A 13 1.77 5.51 -25.56
C ALA A 13 0.80 6.41 -26.36
N ASP A 14 -0.43 6.56 -25.88
CA ASP A 14 -1.52 7.24 -26.58
C ASP A 14 -2.16 8.37 -25.77
N GLY A 15 -1.40 9.15 -24.99
CA GLY A 15 -1.81 10.50 -24.54
C GLY A 15 -3.16 10.62 -23.81
N LEU A 16 -3.68 9.52 -23.27
CA LEU A 16 -4.80 9.46 -22.35
C LEU A 16 -4.14 9.27 -21.00
N GLY A 17 -4.09 10.34 -20.20
CA GLY A 17 -3.43 10.35 -18.90
C GLY A 17 -3.72 9.07 -18.13
N ASP A 18 -2.66 8.52 -17.55
CA ASP A 18 -2.66 7.31 -16.79
C ASP A 18 -3.65 7.49 -15.64
N LEU A 19 -4.89 7.04 -15.84
CA LEU A 19 -5.96 7.19 -14.83
C LEU A 19 -5.62 6.44 -13.53
N ASP A 20 -4.57 5.61 -13.58
CA ASP A 20 -3.90 5.03 -12.43
C ASP A 20 -3.04 6.08 -11.72
N SER A 21 -2.16 6.84 -12.38
CA SER A 21 -1.22 7.75 -11.68
C SER A 21 -1.89 8.91 -10.92
N ASP A 22 -3.12 9.30 -11.28
CA ASP A 22 -3.88 10.31 -10.53
C ASP A 22 -4.58 9.72 -9.29
N LEU A 23 -4.64 8.38 -9.18
CA LEU A 23 -5.34 7.62 -8.15
C LEU A 23 -4.45 6.57 -7.45
N ASP A 24 -3.19 6.47 -7.84
CA ASP A 24 -2.10 5.61 -7.38
C ASP A 24 -0.87 6.52 -7.27
N SER A 25 -0.67 7.05 -6.08
CA SER A 25 0.28 8.13 -5.78
C SER A 25 1.73 7.64 -5.78
N ASP A 26 1.97 6.34 -5.56
CA ASP A 26 3.30 5.74 -5.50
C ASP A 26 3.64 4.86 -6.72
N SER A 27 2.66 4.69 -7.63
CA SER A 27 2.76 3.95 -8.89
C SER A 27 3.04 2.46 -8.71
N ASP A 28 2.49 1.86 -7.65
CA ASP A 28 2.68 0.46 -7.34
C ASP A 28 1.59 -0.47 -7.91
N SER A 29 0.63 0.08 -8.65
CA SER A 29 -0.54 -0.59 -9.25
C SER A 29 -1.68 -0.90 -8.26
N ILE A 30 -1.67 -0.30 -7.08
CA ILE A 30 -2.77 -0.27 -6.12
C ILE A 30 -3.29 1.17 -6.03
N VAL A 31 -4.61 1.35 -6.09
CA VAL A 31 -5.18 2.69 -5.96
C VAL A 31 -5.18 3.14 -4.49
N ASP A 32 -4.87 4.41 -4.23
CA ASP A 32 -4.77 5.04 -2.90
C ASP A 32 -5.95 4.70 -1.98
N ALA A 33 -7.15 4.52 -2.56
CA ALA A 33 -8.37 4.21 -1.82
C ALA A 33 -8.40 2.80 -1.18
N ILE A 34 -7.54 1.89 -1.62
CA ILE A 34 -7.42 0.51 -1.07
C ILE A 34 -5.97 0.14 -0.74
N ASP A 35 -5.05 1.07 -0.92
CA ASP A 35 -3.65 0.91 -0.57
C ASP A 35 -3.47 1.00 0.95
N ASN A 36 -2.68 0.10 1.51
CA ASN A 36 -2.27 0.19 2.93
C ASN A 36 -1.02 1.06 3.11
N CYS A 37 -0.40 1.54 2.03
CA CYS A 37 0.68 2.53 1.99
C CYS A 37 0.59 3.44 0.76
N ASP A 38 -0.35 4.38 0.73
CA ASP A 38 -0.63 5.29 -0.39
C ASP A 38 0.55 6.16 -0.89
N GLU A 39 1.61 6.30 -0.10
CA GLU A 39 2.83 7.04 -0.49
C GLU A 39 4.06 6.14 -0.69
N VAL A 40 3.98 4.83 -0.43
CA VAL A 40 5.12 3.93 -0.40
C VAL A 40 4.80 2.58 -1.05
N GLY A 41 5.29 2.42 -2.29
CA GLY A 41 4.96 1.25 -3.11
C GLY A 41 5.26 -0.08 -2.43
N ASN A 42 4.21 -0.86 -2.25
CA ASN A 42 4.21 -2.13 -1.55
C ASN A 42 3.26 -3.16 -2.19
N GLN A 43 3.35 -3.34 -3.52
CA GLN A 43 2.48 -4.19 -4.38
C GLN A 43 1.94 -5.51 -3.79
N ASP A 44 2.70 -6.18 -2.94
CA ASP A 44 2.33 -7.45 -2.30
C ASP A 44 1.38 -7.27 -1.09
N ARG A 45 1.11 -6.01 -0.69
CA ARG A 45 0.29 -5.55 0.45
C ARG A 45 0.59 -6.29 1.76
N PRO A 46 1.86 -6.35 2.19
CA PRO A 46 2.20 -6.93 3.48
C PRO A 46 1.61 -6.07 4.62
N ASP A 47 1.11 -6.73 5.65
CA ASP A 47 0.43 -6.18 6.85
C ASP A 47 0.46 -7.29 7.92
N ASP A 48 1.64 -7.50 8.51
CA ASP A 48 1.95 -8.67 9.36
C ASP A 48 1.19 -8.67 10.69
N ASP A 49 0.81 -7.49 11.20
CA ASP A 49 0.02 -7.31 12.43
C ASP A 49 -1.47 -7.03 12.19
N ALA A 50 -1.88 -6.88 10.93
CA ALA A 50 -3.25 -6.74 10.47
C ALA A 50 -3.96 -5.46 10.98
N ASP A 51 -3.21 -4.35 11.09
CA ASP A 51 -3.74 -3.07 11.54
C ASP A 51 -4.28 -2.17 10.38
N GLN A 52 -4.06 -2.62 9.13
CA GLN A 52 -4.37 -1.96 7.85
C GLN A 52 -3.36 -0.88 7.42
N ILE A 53 -2.22 -0.78 8.08
CA ILE A 53 -1.05 -0.03 7.63
C ILE A 53 -0.06 -1.06 7.08
N GLY A 54 0.51 -0.82 5.89
CA GLY A 54 1.42 -1.80 5.31
C GLY A 54 2.80 -1.76 5.95
N ASP A 55 3.48 -2.92 6.00
CA ASP A 55 4.83 -3.04 6.57
C ASP A 55 5.86 -2.05 5.97
N ALA A 56 5.60 -1.52 4.77
CA ALA A 56 6.46 -0.57 4.10
C ALA A 56 6.36 0.86 4.66
N CYS A 57 5.22 1.21 5.26
CA CYS A 57 4.92 2.52 5.83
C CYS A 57 4.51 2.46 7.31
N ASP A 58 4.48 1.26 7.90
CA ASP A 58 4.27 1.04 9.31
C ASP A 58 5.60 0.98 10.07
N ASP A 59 5.76 1.86 11.05
CA ASP A 59 6.89 1.84 11.98
C ASP A 59 6.71 0.79 13.11
N ALA A 60 5.52 0.18 13.23
CA ALA A 60 5.08 -0.66 14.35
C ALA A 60 4.58 -2.05 13.94
N ILE A 61 5.25 -2.69 12.96
CA ILE A 61 4.93 -3.98 12.29
C ILE A 61 4.57 -5.16 13.23
N ASP A 62 4.76 -5.05 14.54
CA ASP A 62 4.41 -6.09 15.52
C ASP A 62 3.05 -5.90 16.23
N GLY A 63 2.22 -4.94 15.83
CA GLY A 63 0.89 -4.69 16.41
C GLY A 63 0.94 -4.07 17.81
N GLY A 64 2.14 -3.68 18.25
CA GLY A 64 2.37 -3.00 19.51
C GLY A 64 2.07 -1.52 19.39
N GLY A 65 0.78 -1.14 19.27
CA GLY A 65 0.32 0.24 19.13
C GLY A 65 0.74 1.20 20.26
N ALA A 66 2.03 1.55 20.29
CA ALA A 66 2.66 2.47 21.22
C ALA A 66 3.71 3.29 20.46
N ALA A 67 3.23 4.35 19.81
CA ALA A 67 4.04 5.50 19.50
C ALA A 67 4.46 6.18 20.82
N ASP A 68 5.49 5.69 21.50
CA ASP A 68 6.13 6.39 22.62
C ASP A 68 7.64 6.14 22.58
N GLY A 69 8.42 7.23 22.62
CA GLY A 69 9.87 7.27 22.44
C GLY A 69 10.71 6.61 23.55
N ASP A 70 10.23 5.52 24.15
CA ASP A 70 10.88 4.73 25.19
C ASP A 70 10.79 3.20 24.93
N ASP A 71 10.50 2.74 23.69
CA ASP A 71 10.59 1.32 23.39
C ASP A 71 12.03 0.86 23.12
N ALA A 72 12.53 0.05 24.04
CA ALA A 72 13.91 -0.44 24.04
C ALA A 72 14.10 -1.71 23.20
N PHE A 73 13.03 -2.35 22.70
CA PHE A 73 13.12 -3.62 21.96
C PHE A 73 12.11 -3.74 20.80
N PRO A 74 12.38 -3.08 19.66
CA PRO A 74 11.48 -3.02 18.50
C PRO A 74 11.48 -4.30 17.63
N SER A 75 11.63 -5.49 18.24
CA SER A 75 11.69 -6.76 17.48
C SER A 75 11.36 -8.00 18.31
N GLN A 76 10.46 -7.90 19.30
CA GLN A 76 10.05 -9.05 20.12
C GLN A 76 8.52 -9.10 20.25
N PRO A 77 7.86 -10.14 19.72
CA PRO A 77 6.42 -10.32 19.90
C PRO A 77 6.10 -10.70 21.35
N ARG A 78 4.97 -10.20 21.87
CA ARG A 78 4.37 -10.67 23.13
C ARG A 78 3.56 -11.94 22.93
#